data_AF-A0A6S7IFR0-F1
#
_entry.id   AF-A0A6S7IFR0-F1
#
_cell.length_a   1.000
_cell.length_b   1.000
_cell.length_c   1.000
_cell.angle_alpha   90.00
_cell.angle_beta   90.00
_cell.angle_gamma   90.00
#
_symmetry.space_group_name_H-M   'P 1'
#
loop_
_entity.id
_entity.type
_entity.pdbx_description
1 polymer ?
#
loop_
_entity_poly.entity_id
_entity_poly.type
_entity_poly.pdbx_seq_one_letter_code
_entity_poly.pdbx_strand_id
1 'polypeptide(L)'
;MRVILFQNHTNMAVRLLCCVCVLYLIIITTTCFAVTLHEYLPLSELGEGSRESYIQKYFNLGFPYEEILVFLSKFHGIILSLRQLKRLLKTMGLRRRKVCSSVYEVVSEVERELRGSGSSIGYRAMHKRLTVDYNLVTDRETVRQVLKIVDPAGVI
;
A
#
# COMPACT_ATOMS: atom_id res chain seq x y z
N MET A 1 -19.40 -57.75 8.82
CA MET A 1 -18.93 -57.18 7.53
C MET A 1 -19.78 -56.03 6.96
N ARG A 2 -20.99 -55.74 7.49
CA ARG A 2 -21.86 -54.64 7.00
C ARG A 2 -21.50 -53.24 7.52
N VAL A 3 -20.82 -53.14 8.67
CA VAL A 3 -20.48 -51.86 9.31
C VAL A 3 -19.38 -51.09 8.57
N ILE A 4 -18.39 -51.79 7.99
CA ILE A 4 -17.25 -51.18 7.28
C ILE A 4 -17.69 -50.53 5.95
N LEU A 5 -18.62 -51.16 5.23
CA LEU A 5 -19.17 -50.61 3.98
C LEU A 5 -20.02 -49.35 4.25
N PHE A 6 -20.75 -49.30 5.37
CA PHE A 6 -21.52 -48.13 5.78
C PHE A 6 -20.62 -46.95 6.18
N GLN A 7 -19.55 -47.23 6.95
CA GLN A 7 -18.54 -46.24 7.32
C GLN A 7 -17.82 -45.65 6.09
N ASN A 8 -17.55 -46.46 5.06
CA ASN A 8 -16.93 -45.97 3.83
C ASN A 8 -17.89 -45.11 2.98
N HIS A 9 -19.18 -45.46 2.94
CA HIS A 9 -20.19 -44.68 2.22
C HIS A 9 -20.46 -43.33 2.89
N THR A 10 -20.51 -43.27 4.22
CA THR A 10 -20.65 -42.01 4.97
C THR A 10 -19.41 -41.12 4.82
N ASN A 11 -18.21 -41.69 4.87
CA ASN A 11 -16.97 -40.95 4.61
C ASN A 11 -16.88 -40.39 3.17
N MET A 12 -17.38 -41.14 2.18
CA MET A 12 -17.42 -40.68 0.79
C MET A 12 -18.42 -39.52 0.61
N ALA A 13 -19.60 -39.63 1.20
CA ALA A 13 -20.61 -38.56 1.17
C ALA A 13 -20.13 -37.28 1.87
N VAL A 14 -19.45 -37.40 3.02
CA VAL A 14 -18.87 -36.26 3.75
C VAL A 14 -17.77 -35.57 2.93
N ARG A 15 -16.91 -36.35 2.23
CA ARG A 15 -15.89 -35.79 1.33
C ARG A 15 -16.52 -35.06 0.13
N LEU A 16 -17.55 -35.64 -0.48
CA LEU A 16 -18.26 -35.04 -1.61
C LEU A 16 -18.95 -33.74 -1.22
N LEU A 17 -19.64 -33.73 -0.07
CA LEU A 17 -20.26 -32.53 0.48
C LEU A 17 -19.24 -31.43 0.77
N CYS A 18 -18.11 -31.79 1.38
CA CYS A 18 -17.02 -30.86 1.66
C CYS A 18 -16.45 -30.25 0.36
N CYS A 19 -16.19 -31.06 -0.67
CA CYS A 19 -15.72 -30.57 -1.96
C CYS A 19 -16.70 -29.60 -2.61
N VAL A 20 -18.01 -29.90 -2.60
CA VAL A 20 -19.03 -29.01 -3.19
C VAL A 20 -19.11 -27.69 -2.41
N CYS A 21 -19.03 -27.72 -1.08
CA CYS A 21 -19.00 -26.50 -0.27
C CYS A 21 -17.75 -25.65 -0.56
N VAL A 22 -16.57 -26.25 -0.68
CA VAL A 22 -15.33 -25.54 -1.01
C VAL A 22 -15.44 -24.89 -2.40
N LEU A 23 -15.92 -25.63 -3.40
CA LEU A 23 -16.12 -25.09 -4.75
C LEU A 23 -17.15 -23.95 -4.78
N TYR A 24 -18.24 -24.07 -4.02
CA TYR A 24 -19.25 -23.02 -3.91
C TYR A 24 -18.68 -21.74 -3.25
N LEU A 25 -17.85 -21.87 -2.20
CA LEU A 25 -17.17 -20.73 -1.57
C LEU A 25 -16.16 -20.06 -2.51
N ILE A 26 -15.45 -20.84 -3.35
CA ILE A 26 -14.57 -20.30 -4.39
C ILE A 26 -15.39 -19.53 -5.44
N ILE A 27 -16.56 -20.04 -5.84
CA ILE A 27 -17.44 -19.35 -6.79
C ILE A 27 -18.00 -18.05 -6.19
N ILE A 28 -18.42 -18.06 -4.92
CA ILE A 28 -18.91 -16.84 -4.24
C ILE A 28 -17.80 -15.79 -4.15
N THR A 29 -16.58 -16.17 -3.75
CA THR A 29 -15.47 -15.20 -3.62
C THR A 29 -15.07 -14.60 -4.97
N THR A 30 -15.05 -15.40 -6.04
CA THR A 30 -14.73 -14.93 -7.39
C THR A 30 -15.82 -14.05 -7.98
N THR A 31 -17.09 -14.37 -7.76
CA THR A 31 -18.24 -13.56 -8.22
C THR A 31 -18.40 -12.28 -7.42
N CYS A 32 -18.23 -12.30 -6.09
CA CYS A 32 -18.18 -11.09 -5.27
C CYS A 32 -17.04 -10.16 -5.70
N PHE A 33 -15.86 -10.69 -5.96
CA PHE A 33 -14.74 -9.89 -6.46
C PHE A 33 -15.02 -9.26 -7.83
N ALA A 34 -15.68 -9.99 -8.72
CA ALA A 34 -16.07 -9.47 -10.03
C ALA A 34 -17.14 -8.37 -9.92
N VAL A 35 -18.13 -8.54 -9.04
CA VAL A 35 -19.21 -7.56 -8.81
C VAL A 35 -18.66 -6.29 -8.17
N THR A 36 -17.84 -6.38 -7.12
CA THR A 36 -17.20 -5.20 -6.52
C THR A 36 -16.36 -4.48 -7.56
N LEU A 37 -15.57 -5.21 -8.35
CA LEU A 37 -14.75 -4.63 -9.41
C LEU A 37 -15.59 -3.91 -10.49
N HIS A 38 -16.76 -4.43 -10.83
CA HIS A 38 -17.68 -3.81 -11.79
C HIS A 38 -18.31 -2.51 -11.25
N GLU A 39 -18.49 -2.39 -9.93
CA GLU A 39 -18.97 -1.16 -9.29
C GLU A 39 -17.85 -0.11 -9.17
N TYR A 40 -16.59 -0.54 -9.01
CA TYR A 40 -15.43 0.36 -9.00
C TYR A 40 -14.94 0.81 -10.38
N LEU A 41 -15.24 0.07 -11.45
CA LEU A 41 -14.93 0.47 -12.82
C LEU A 41 -16.15 1.09 -13.50
N PRO A 42 -16.26 2.42 -13.59
CA PRO A 42 -17.10 3.03 -14.61
C PRO A 42 -16.48 2.69 -15.97
N LEU A 43 -16.96 1.59 -16.55
CA LEU A 43 -16.59 1.02 -17.84
C LEU A 43 -17.12 1.84 -19.04
N SER A 44 -17.71 3.00 -18.78
CA SER A 44 -18.35 3.83 -19.80
C SER A 44 -17.67 5.17 -19.95
N GLU A 45 -16.43 5.16 -20.46
CA GLU A 45 -16.00 6.16 -21.46
C GLU A 45 -15.15 5.43 -22.50
N LEU A 46 -15.80 5.04 -23.58
CA LEU A 46 -15.21 4.58 -24.84
C LEU A 46 -14.49 5.75 -25.53
N GLY A 47 -13.40 6.20 -24.92
CA GLY A 47 -12.36 6.95 -25.61
C GLY A 47 -11.10 6.12 -25.52
N GLU A 48 -10.46 5.82 -26.65
CA GLU A 48 -9.08 5.30 -26.64
C GLU A 48 -8.20 6.32 -25.90
N GLY A 49 -8.00 6.09 -24.62
CA GLY A 49 -7.12 6.89 -23.80
C GLY A 49 -5.69 6.49 -24.11
N SER A 50 -4.78 7.46 -24.13
CA SER A 50 -3.35 7.12 -24.08
C SER A 50 -3.07 6.26 -22.84
N ARG A 51 -2.04 5.42 -22.90
CA ARG A 51 -1.58 4.63 -21.75
C ARG A 51 -1.44 5.47 -20.47
N GLU A 52 -0.95 6.69 -20.63
CA GLU A 52 -0.76 7.66 -19.56
C GLU A 52 -2.10 8.08 -18.93
N SER A 53 -3.17 8.22 -19.72
CA SER A 53 -4.52 8.52 -19.22
C SER A 53 -5.04 7.42 -18.28
N TYR A 54 -4.92 6.15 -18.68
CA TYR A 54 -5.35 5.02 -17.82
C TYR A 54 -4.51 4.93 -16.54
N ILE A 55 -3.20 5.12 -16.64
CA ILE A 55 -2.31 5.16 -15.46
C ILE A 55 -2.75 6.27 -14.50
N GLN A 56 -3.03 7.47 -15.02
CA GLN A 56 -3.47 8.60 -14.21
C GLN A 56 -4.82 8.33 -13.55
N LYS A 57 -5.78 7.77 -14.30
CA LYS A 57 -7.11 7.42 -13.78
C LYS A 57 -7.00 6.45 -12.60
N TYR A 58 -6.30 5.33 -12.77
CA TYR A 58 -6.14 4.36 -11.70
C TYR A 58 -5.31 4.88 -10.52
N PHE A 59 -4.31 5.72 -10.79
CA PHE A 59 -3.53 6.38 -9.74
C PHE A 59 -4.40 7.31 -8.89
N ASN A 60 -5.26 8.11 -9.53
CA ASN A 60 -6.16 9.07 -8.86
C ASN A 60 -7.26 8.36 -8.06
N LEU A 61 -7.68 7.17 -8.48
CA LEU A 61 -8.57 6.30 -7.71
C LEU A 61 -7.89 5.71 -6.46
N GLY A 62 -6.59 5.91 -6.27
CA GLY A 62 -5.86 5.50 -5.07
C GLY A 62 -5.36 4.05 -5.08
N PHE A 63 -5.58 3.30 -6.18
CA PHE A 63 -5.14 1.91 -6.28
C PHE A 63 -3.63 1.76 -6.06
N PRO A 64 -3.17 0.71 -5.37
CA PRO A 64 -1.75 0.40 -5.23
C PRO A 64 -1.13 0.05 -6.59
N TYR A 65 0.20 0.17 -6.70
CA TYR A 65 0.87 0.02 -8.01
C TYR A 65 0.66 -1.36 -8.64
N GLU A 66 0.60 -2.43 -7.85
CA GLU A 66 0.37 -3.77 -8.37
C GLU A 66 -1.04 -3.92 -8.96
N GLU A 67 -2.06 -3.36 -8.31
CA GLU A 67 -3.44 -3.37 -8.83
C GLU A 67 -3.55 -2.54 -10.12
N ILE A 68 -2.88 -1.39 -10.19
CA ILE A 68 -2.80 -0.60 -11.42
C ILE A 68 -2.23 -1.46 -12.56
N LEU A 69 -1.15 -2.22 -12.32
CA LEU A 69 -0.57 -3.11 -13.35
C LEU A 69 -1.56 -4.21 -13.78
N VAL A 70 -2.27 -4.81 -12.84
CA VAL A 70 -3.28 -5.82 -13.13
C VAL A 70 -4.40 -5.23 -13.98
N PHE A 71 -4.90 -4.04 -13.65
CA PHE A 71 -5.97 -3.39 -14.41
C PHE A 71 -5.53 -2.98 -15.82
N LEU A 72 -4.32 -2.44 -15.96
CA LEU A 72 -3.75 -2.12 -17.26
C LEU A 72 -3.64 -3.36 -18.16
N SER A 73 -3.18 -4.48 -17.59
CA SER A 73 -3.05 -5.74 -18.32
C SER A 73 -4.41 -6.35 -18.67
N LYS A 74 -5.34 -6.40 -17.72
CA LYS A 74 -6.64 -7.11 -17.87
C LYS A 74 -7.67 -6.34 -18.68
N PHE A 75 -7.74 -5.02 -18.54
CA PHE A 75 -8.79 -4.22 -19.16
C PHE A 75 -8.32 -3.42 -20.38
N HIS A 76 -7.01 -3.15 -20.50
CA HIS A 76 -6.45 -2.31 -21.57
C HIS A 76 -5.39 -3.01 -22.41
N GLY A 77 -5.03 -4.26 -22.09
CA GLY A 77 -3.97 -5.01 -22.80
C GLY A 77 -2.57 -4.40 -22.66
N ILE A 78 -2.36 -3.49 -21.70
CA ILE A 78 -1.10 -2.78 -21.49
C ILE A 78 -0.26 -3.54 -20.46
N ILE A 79 0.85 -4.13 -20.92
CA ILE A 79 1.77 -4.86 -20.05
C ILE A 79 2.94 -3.95 -19.66
N LEU A 80 3.12 -3.73 -18.36
CA LEU A 80 4.22 -2.94 -17.82
C LEU A 80 4.85 -3.66 -16.62
N SER A 81 6.15 -3.47 -16.44
CA SER A 81 6.81 -3.75 -15.16
C SER A 81 6.54 -2.63 -14.15
N LEU A 82 6.64 -2.95 -12.86
CA LEU A 82 6.56 -1.97 -11.77
C LEU A 82 7.55 -0.81 -11.95
N ARG A 83 8.75 -1.10 -12.48
CA ARG A 83 9.76 -0.07 -12.79
C ARG A 83 9.28 0.90 -13.86
N GLN A 84 8.65 0.40 -14.93
CA GLN A 84 8.10 1.23 -16.01
C GLN A 84 6.94 2.09 -15.49
N LEU A 85 6.02 1.52 -14.72
CA LEU A 85 4.92 2.27 -14.12
C LEU A 85 5.44 3.42 -13.24
N LYS A 86 6.40 3.15 -12.34
CA LYS A 86 7.01 4.19 -11.48
C LYS A 86 7.70 5.30 -12.28
N ARG A 87 8.34 4.96 -13.41
CA ARG A 87 8.97 5.95 -14.31
C ARG A 87 7.92 6.82 -15.00
N LEU A 88 6.82 6.24 -15.48
CA LEU A 88 5.73 6.99 -16.11
C LEU A 88 5.08 7.93 -15.09
N LEU A 89 4.71 7.44 -13.91
CA LEU A 89 4.18 8.26 -12.82
C LEU A 89 5.10 9.44 -12.48
N LYS A 90 6.41 9.19 -12.37
CA LYS A 90 7.39 10.27 -12.14
C LYS A 90 7.40 11.30 -13.27
N THR A 91 7.35 10.85 -14.52
CA THR A 91 7.34 11.73 -15.71
C THR A 91 6.08 12.58 -15.76
N MET A 92 4.95 12.02 -15.30
CA MET A 92 3.67 12.71 -15.19
C MET A 92 3.54 13.57 -13.92
N GLY A 93 4.56 13.63 -13.06
CA GLY A 93 4.50 14.34 -11.78
C GLY A 93 3.61 13.70 -10.72
N LEU A 94 3.10 12.49 -10.96
CA LEU A 94 2.22 11.77 -10.05
C LEU A 94 3.03 11.07 -8.95
N ARG A 95 2.86 11.53 -7.71
CA ARG A 95 3.51 10.97 -6.51
C ARG A 95 2.50 10.88 -5.38
N ARG A 96 2.46 9.76 -4.67
CA ARG A 96 1.63 9.65 -3.46
C ARG A 96 2.27 10.51 -2.37
N ARG A 97 1.48 11.35 -1.70
CA ARG A 97 1.94 12.12 -0.55
C ARG A 97 2.33 11.14 0.56
N LYS A 98 3.54 11.28 1.11
CA LYS A 98 3.95 10.51 2.29
C LYS A 98 3.13 11.04 3.47
N VAL A 99 2.47 10.16 4.22
CA VAL A 99 1.85 10.54 5.50
C VAL A 99 3.00 10.94 6.41
N CYS A 100 3.06 12.22 6.79
CA CYS A 100 4.05 12.71 7.74
C CYS A 100 3.44 12.71 9.15
N SER A 101 4.28 12.45 10.14
CA SER A 101 3.92 12.63 11.56
C SER A 101 3.58 14.09 11.84
N SER A 102 2.75 14.32 12.85
CA SER A 102 2.36 15.68 13.23
C SER A 102 3.60 16.49 13.62
N VAL A 103 3.65 17.77 13.23
CA VAL A 103 4.76 18.66 13.61
C VAL A 103 4.94 18.70 15.13
N TYR A 104 3.84 18.65 15.89
CA TYR A 104 3.89 18.62 17.35
C TYR A 104 4.58 17.37 17.89
N GLU A 105 4.26 16.19 17.35
CA GLU A 105 4.92 14.93 17.71
C GLU A 105 6.41 15.00 17.42
N VAL A 106 6.78 15.51 16.24
CA VAL A 106 8.18 15.67 15.84
C VAL A 106 8.94 16.58 16.82
N VAL A 107 8.35 17.71 17.20
CA VAL A 107 8.98 18.66 18.15
C VAL A 107 9.16 18.02 19.52
N SER A 108 8.11 17.38 20.06
CA SER A 108 8.14 16.70 21.36
C SER A 108 9.25 15.64 21.42
N GLU A 109 9.37 14.82 20.38
CA GLU A 109 10.40 13.77 20.33
C GLU A 109 11.81 14.33 20.13
N VAL A 110 11.97 15.40 19.35
CA VAL A 110 13.26 16.10 19.23
C VAL A 110 13.71 16.66 20.58
N GLU A 111 12.83 17.33 21.32
CA GLU A 111 13.16 17.86 22.65
C GLU A 111 13.53 16.75 23.62
N ARG A 112 12.79 15.63 23.60
CA ARG A 112 13.08 14.46 24.44
C ARG A 112 14.46 13.88 24.13
N GLU A 113 14.82 13.77 22.86
CA GLU A 113 16.09 13.23 22.42
C GLU A 113 17.27 14.16 22.76
N LEU A 114 17.08 15.47 22.63
CA LEU A 114 18.06 16.48 23.01
C LEU A 114 18.35 16.51 24.52
N ARG A 115 17.37 16.18 25.37
CA ARG A 115 17.59 16.05 26.83
C ARG A 115 18.39 14.80 27.21
N GLY A 116 18.49 13.84 26.30
CA GLY A 116 19.17 12.56 26.52
C GLY A 116 20.50 12.47 25.79
N SER A 117 20.72 11.31 25.16
CA SER A 117 21.96 11.00 24.43
C SER A 117 22.08 11.68 23.07
N GLY A 118 21.05 12.42 22.64
CA GLY A 118 21.00 13.09 21.34
C GLY A 118 21.50 14.54 21.32
N SER A 119 21.95 15.07 22.47
CA SER A 119 22.35 16.47 22.63
C SER A 119 23.52 16.89 21.74
N SER A 120 24.41 15.98 21.35
CA SER A 120 25.61 16.26 20.54
C SER A 120 25.48 15.81 19.08
N ILE A 121 24.28 15.42 18.65
CA ILE A 121 24.07 14.76 17.36
C ILE A 121 23.48 15.75 16.35
N GLY A 122 24.12 15.84 15.17
CA GLY A 122 23.61 16.66 14.08
C GLY A 122 22.26 16.19 13.51
N TYR A 123 21.55 17.09 12.82
CA TYR A 123 20.19 16.88 12.32
C TYR A 123 19.99 15.61 11.47
N ARG A 124 21.04 15.13 10.76
CA ARG A 124 20.97 13.91 9.94
C ARG A 124 20.81 12.65 10.80
N ALA A 125 21.56 12.58 11.89
CA ALA A 125 21.50 11.46 12.81
C ALA A 125 20.29 11.58 13.74
N MET A 126 19.86 12.81 14.09
CA MET A 126 18.56 13.06 14.72
C MET A 126 17.40 12.52 13.86
N HIS A 127 17.34 12.87 12.57
CA HIS A 127 16.33 12.34 11.64
C HIS A 127 16.31 10.81 11.58
N LYS A 128 17.49 10.18 11.60
CA LYS A 128 17.60 8.72 11.65
C LYS A 128 17.02 8.15 12.95
N ARG A 129 17.34 8.72 14.12
CA ARG A 129 16.78 8.29 15.41
C ARG A 129 15.26 8.46 15.47
N LEU A 130 14.75 9.62 15.06
CA LEU A 130 13.31 9.86 14.94
C LEU A 130 12.60 8.81 14.07
N THR A 131 13.25 8.38 12.98
CA THR A 131 12.68 7.38 12.08
C THR A 131 12.78 5.95 12.65
N VAL A 132 13.89 5.59 13.28
CA VAL A 132 14.19 4.21 13.71
C VAL A 132 13.67 3.91 15.11
N ASP A 133 13.93 4.81 16.06
CA ASP A 133 13.66 4.59 17.48
C ASP A 133 12.24 5.06 17.85
N TYR A 134 11.79 6.14 17.21
CA TYR A 134 10.49 6.78 17.48
C TYR A 134 9.43 6.53 16.40
N ASN A 135 9.77 5.78 15.34
CA ASN A 135 8.88 5.43 14.22
C ASN A 135 8.18 6.64 13.57
N LEU A 136 8.78 7.83 13.64
CA LEU A 136 8.22 9.04 13.03
C LEU A 136 8.54 9.12 11.54
N VAL A 137 7.56 9.60 10.78
CA VAL A 137 7.71 9.81 9.34
C VAL A 137 7.82 11.31 9.08
N THR A 138 9.05 11.82 8.95
CA THR A 138 9.30 13.26 8.73
C THR A 138 10.35 13.49 7.65
N ASP A 139 10.33 14.67 7.02
CA ASP A 139 11.38 15.08 6.10
C ASP A 139 12.61 15.62 6.83
N ARG A 140 13.80 15.42 6.25
CA ARG A 140 15.07 15.88 6.84
C ARG A 140 15.11 17.39 7.01
N GLU A 141 14.54 18.13 6.07
CA GLU A 141 14.51 19.59 6.15
C GLU A 141 13.59 20.08 7.28
N THR A 142 12.46 19.41 7.50
CA THR A 142 11.58 19.69 8.65
C THR A 142 12.32 19.47 9.96
N VAL A 143 13.06 18.36 10.10
CA VAL A 143 13.88 18.11 11.31
C VAL A 143 14.96 19.18 11.48
N ARG A 144 15.62 19.61 10.39
CA ARG A 144 16.63 20.68 10.44
C ARG A 144 16.03 22.00 10.91
N GLN A 145 14.84 22.35 10.41
CA GLN A 145 14.14 23.58 10.80
C GLN A 145 13.72 23.53 12.27
N VAL A 146 13.15 22.40 12.73
CA VAL A 146 12.81 22.18 14.13
C VAL A 146 14.06 22.29 15.01
N LEU A 147 15.15 21.62 14.64
CA LEU A 147 16.40 21.66 15.41
C LEU A 147 16.97 23.07 15.47
N LYS A 148 16.91 23.85 14.39
CA LYS A 148 17.36 25.25 14.39
C LYS A 148 16.53 26.15 15.32
N ILE A 149 15.25 25.84 15.52
CA ILE A 149 14.37 26.57 16.43
C ILE A 149 14.65 26.17 17.89
N VAL A 150 14.86 24.88 18.15
CA VAL A 150 15.01 24.33 19.51
C VAL A 150 16.45 24.46 20.04
N ASP A 151 17.45 24.27 19.19
CA ASP A 151 18.87 24.42 19.50
C ASP A 151 19.63 25.09 18.33
N PRO A 152 19.68 26.43 18.29
CA PRO A 152 20.37 27.16 17.24
C PRO A 152 21.90 27.00 17.28
N ALA A 153 22.50 26.55 18.39
CA ALA A 153 23.94 26.39 18.53
C ALA A 153 24.44 25.05 17.95
N GLY A 154 23.61 24.01 17.98
CA GLY A 154 23.92 22.68 17.45
C GLY A 154 23.83 22.54 15.92
N VAL A 155 23.37 23.57 15.20
CA VAL A 155 23.21 23.57 13.73
C VAL A 155 24.26 24.49 13.08
N ILE A 156 25.45 23.94 12.81
CA ILE A 156 26.48 24.58 11.97
C ILE A 156 26.47 23.95 10.57
#